data_AF-A0A0S9P8A2-F1
#
_entry.id   AF-A0A0S9P8A2-F1
#
_cell.length_a   1.000
_cell.length_b   1.000
_cell.length_c   1.000
_cell.angle_alpha   90.00
_cell.angle_beta   90.00
_cell.angle_gamma   90.00
#
_symmetry.space_group_name_H-M   'P 1'
#
loop_
_entity.id
_entity.type
_entity.pdbx_description
1 polymer ?
#
loop_
_entity_poly.entity_id
_entity_poly.type
_entity_poly.pdbx_seq_one_letter_code
_entity_poly.pdbx_strand_id
1 'polypeptide(L)'
;MVALDEVAALDTQIARLSAVRARRVTDAARELHRQAPVDTSTAGPVWSTARVERVELLTELALLTRRTEYRTAVLVDTSTALVDRLPATLAAVAAGAVSWEHAEVIAKHADGLDTTPVCRCLRRR
;
A
#
# COMPACT_ATOMS: atom_id res chain seq x y z
N MET A 1 -26.42 -21.63 10.34
CA MET A 1 -25.57 -20.74 9.52
C MET A 1 -25.01 -19.53 10.28
N VAL A 2 -25.52 -19.20 11.48
CA VAL A 2 -25.07 -18.05 12.32
C VAL A 2 -23.54 -17.90 12.43
N ALA A 3 -22.80 -18.99 12.64
CA ALA A 3 -21.33 -18.92 12.77
C ALA A 3 -20.61 -18.40 11.52
N LEU A 4 -21.13 -18.67 10.31
CA LEU A 4 -20.53 -18.16 9.07
C LEU A 4 -20.83 -16.68 8.88
N ASP A 5 -22.03 -16.24 9.27
CA ASP A 5 -22.43 -14.83 9.22
C ASP A 5 -21.58 -13.98 10.19
N GLU A 6 -21.25 -14.52 11.37
CA GLU A 6 -20.34 -13.88 12.33
C GLU A 6 -18.92 -13.70 11.78
N VAL A 7 -18.39 -14.71 11.08
CA VAL A 7 -17.08 -14.61 10.40
C VAL A 7 -17.13 -13.52 9.32
N ALA A 8 -18.17 -13.49 8.49
CA ALA A 8 -18.31 -12.47 7.45
C ALA A 8 -18.43 -11.05 8.03
N ALA A 9 -19.11 -10.90 9.18
CA ALA A 9 -19.20 -9.63 9.89
C ALA A 9 -17.85 -9.18 10.45
N LEU A 10 -17.01 -10.11 10.93
CA LEU A 10 -15.64 -9.81 11.35
C LEU A 10 -14.75 -9.41 10.17
N ASP A 11 -14.83 -10.12 9.03
CA ASP A 11 -14.06 -9.78 7.83
C ASP A 11 -14.41 -8.39 7.30
N THR A 12 -15.69 -8.00 7.36
CA THR A 12 -16.13 -6.64 7.03
C THR A 12 -15.46 -5.59 7.93
N GLN A 13 -15.32 -5.87 9.23
CA GLN A 13 -14.62 -4.99 10.17
C GLN A 13 -13.11 -4.95 9.90
N ILE A 14 -12.49 -6.09 9.59
CA ILE A 14 -11.08 -6.19 9.22
C ILE A 14 -10.79 -5.39 7.95
N ALA A 15 -11.66 -5.48 6.94
CA ALA A 15 -11.53 -4.72 5.70
C ALA A 15 -11.57 -3.20 5.98
N ARG A 16 -12.55 -2.73 6.75
CA ARG A 16 -12.66 -1.33 7.17
C ARG A 16 -11.40 -0.83 7.88
N LEU A 17 -10.92 -1.58 8.87
CA LEU A 17 -9.69 -1.23 9.60
C LEU A 17 -8.45 -1.29 8.70
N SER A 18 -8.42 -2.18 7.71
CA SER A 18 -7.33 -2.26 6.74
C SER A 18 -7.29 -1.03 5.82
N ALA A 19 -8.44 -0.49 5.42
CA ALA A 19 -8.49 0.78 4.69
C ALA A 19 -7.98 1.97 5.51
N VAL A 20 -8.30 2.01 6.82
CA VAL A 20 -7.73 3.00 7.74
C VAL A 20 -6.23 2.83 7.85
N ARG A 21 -5.74 1.60 8.05
CA ARG A 21 -4.31 1.28 8.12
C ARG A 21 -3.58 1.74 6.86
N ALA A 22 -4.15 1.52 5.68
CA ALA A 22 -3.54 1.94 4.41
C ALA A 22 -3.25 3.45 4.39
N ARG A 23 -4.24 4.27 4.78
CA ARG A 23 -4.07 5.73 4.87
C ARG A 23 -2.97 6.10 5.85
N ARG A 24 -2.95 5.48 7.04
CA ARG A 24 -1.92 5.75 8.06
C ARG A 24 -0.52 5.36 7.63
N VAL A 25 -0.37 4.23 6.93
CA VAL A 25 0.92 3.79 6.37
C VAL A 25 1.40 4.78 5.31
N THR A 26 0.52 5.22 4.41
CA THR A 26 0.88 6.21 3.39
C THR A 26 1.20 7.58 4.01
N ASP A 27 0.47 8.00 5.03
CA ASP A 27 0.78 9.25 5.77
C ASP A 27 2.15 9.16 6.47
N ALA A 28 2.48 8.02 7.08
CA ALA A 28 3.78 7.78 7.71
C ALA A 28 4.92 7.82 6.67
N ALA A 29 4.72 7.22 5.49
CA ALA A 29 5.69 7.28 4.39
C ALA A 29 5.92 8.73 3.92
N ARG A 30 4.85 9.52 3.79
CA ARG A 30 4.91 10.95 3.41
C ARG A 30 5.58 11.80 4.49
N GLU A 31 5.35 11.52 5.76
CA GLU A 31 6.02 12.19 6.88
C GLU A 31 7.51 11.91 6.86
N LEU A 32 7.92 10.65 6.73
CA LEU A 32 9.33 10.28 6.66
C LEU A 32 10.03 10.94 5.47
N HIS A 33 9.38 10.96 4.30
CA HIS A 33 9.89 11.68 3.14
C HIS A 33 10.11 13.17 3.41
N ARG A 34 9.20 13.83 4.15
CA ARG A 34 9.38 15.24 4.56
C ARG A 34 10.53 15.46 5.52
N GLN A 35 10.85 14.46 6.35
CA GLN A 35 11.99 14.52 7.27
C GLN A 35 13.34 14.38 6.54
N ALA A 36 13.34 13.83 5.32
CA ALA A 36 14.51 13.66 4.46
C ALA A 36 15.70 13.05 5.20
N PRO A 37 15.54 11.83 5.76
CA PRO A 37 16.58 11.19 6.56
C PRO A 37 17.86 10.99 5.73
N VAL A 38 18.98 11.21 6.39
CA VAL A 38 20.31 11.06 5.79
C VAL A 38 20.94 9.76 6.23
N ASP A 39 21.77 9.18 5.36
CA ASP A 39 22.51 7.97 5.69
C ASP A 39 23.49 8.25 6.83
N THR A 40 23.34 7.52 7.94
CA THR A 40 24.25 7.56 9.09
C THR A 40 25.15 6.32 9.17
N SER A 41 25.13 5.46 8.15
CA SER A 41 25.99 4.27 8.10
C SER A 41 27.46 4.68 8.06
N THR A 42 28.25 4.11 8.97
CA THR A 42 29.69 4.37 9.04
C THR A 42 30.51 3.36 8.21
N ALA A 43 29.85 2.42 7.53
CA ALA A 43 30.50 1.38 6.74
C ALA A 43 29.73 1.09 5.44
N GLY A 44 30.48 0.87 4.35
CA GLY A 44 29.94 0.54 3.02
C GLY A 44 29.64 1.76 2.14
N PRO A 45 29.01 1.54 0.97
CA PRO A 45 28.61 2.62 0.06
C PRO A 45 27.53 3.50 0.69
N VAL A 46 27.62 4.82 0.46
CA VAL A 46 26.58 5.78 0.86
C VAL A 46 25.27 5.45 0.17
N TRP A 47 24.20 5.35 0.94
CA TRP A 47 22.86 5.13 0.44
C TRP A 47 22.20 6.44 -0.02
N SER A 48 21.38 6.34 -1.06
CA SER A 48 20.52 7.47 -1.44
C SER A 48 19.47 7.72 -0.37
N THR A 49 19.01 8.97 -0.22
CA THR A 49 17.91 9.36 0.68
C THR A 49 16.68 8.46 0.49
N ALA A 50 16.27 8.20 -0.75
CA ALA A 50 15.14 7.32 -1.05
C ALA A 50 15.34 5.88 -0.54
N ARG A 51 16.59 5.38 -0.52
CA ARG A 51 16.90 4.07 0.06
C ARG A 51 16.83 4.11 1.58
N VAL A 52 17.36 5.16 2.21
CA VAL A 52 17.29 5.36 3.67
C VAL A 52 15.83 5.42 4.12
N GLU A 53 15.03 6.29 3.48
CA GLU A 53 13.58 6.42 3.71
C GLU A 53 12.87 5.06 3.63
N ARG A 54 13.13 4.29 2.56
CA ARG A 54 12.47 2.98 2.38
C ARG A 54 12.90 1.99 3.45
N VAL A 55 14.20 1.89 3.76
CA VAL A 55 14.69 0.94 4.78
C VAL A 55 14.10 1.28 6.15
N GLU A 56 14.20 2.53 6.57
CA GLU A 56 13.72 2.99 7.88
C GLU A 56 12.21 2.74 8.05
N LEU A 57 11.40 3.11 7.05
CA LEU A 57 9.96 2.86 7.09
C LEU A 57 9.65 1.36 7.23
N LEU A 58 10.33 0.51 6.46
CA LEU A 58 10.07 -0.93 6.44
C LEU A 58 10.51 -1.60 7.74
N THR A 59 11.69 -1.26 8.26
CA THR A 59 12.20 -1.87 9.49
C THR A 59 11.38 -1.47 10.70
N GLU A 60 11.04 -0.18 10.82
CA GLU A 60 10.22 0.31 11.95
C GLU A 60 8.81 -0.26 11.91
N LEU A 61 8.15 -0.28 10.75
CA LEU A 61 6.82 -0.88 10.63
C LEU A 61 6.85 -2.40 10.83
N ALA A 62 7.88 -3.10 10.36
CA ALA A 62 8.02 -4.54 10.57
C ALA A 62 8.12 -4.84 12.08
N LEU A 63 8.96 -4.10 12.80
CA LEU A 63 9.15 -4.24 14.24
C LEU A 63 7.88 -3.92 15.02
N LEU A 64 7.30 -2.73 14.82
CA LEU A 64 6.14 -2.23 15.56
C LEU A 64 4.89 -3.07 15.31
N THR A 65 4.75 -3.61 14.11
CA THR A 65 3.54 -4.35 13.71
C THR A 65 3.75 -5.87 13.72
N ARG A 66 4.92 -6.35 14.17
CA ARG A 66 5.28 -7.77 14.30
C ARG A 66 5.12 -8.53 12.97
N ARG A 67 5.56 -7.93 11.87
CA ARG A 67 5.54 -8.48 10.52
C ARG A 67 6.95 -8.80 10.04
N THR A 68 7.07 -9.69 9.06
CA THR A 68 8.31 -9.79 8.29
C THR A 68 8.50 -8.53 7.44
N GLU A 69 9.75 -8.19 7.12
CA GLU A 69 10.04 -7.07 6.21
C GLU A 69 9.34 -7.24 4.86
N TYR A 70 9.30 -8.46 4.32
CA TYR A 70 8.59 -8.75 3.07
C TYR A 70 7.10 -8.40 3.16
N ARG A 71 6.38 -8.83 4.21
CA ARG A 71 4.95 -8.49 4.36
C ARG A 71 4.75 -7.00 4.65
N THR A 72 5.73 -6.34 5.24
CA THR A 72 5.70 -4.89 5.46
C THR A 72 5.89 -4.14 4.14
N ALA A 73 6.80 -4.58 3.27
CA ALA A 73 6.98 -4.02 1.94
C ALA A 73 5.69 -4.13 1.12
N VAL A 74 5.07 -5.32 1.10
CA VAL A 74 3.77 -5.52 0.43
C VAL A 74 2.68 -4.61 1.01
N LEU A 75 2.63 -4.45 2.34
CA LEU A 75 1.70 -3.54 3.00
C LEU A 75 1.92 -2.09 2.56
N VAL A 76 3.16 -1.60 2.57
CA VAL A 76 3.49 -0.23 2.17
C VAL A 76 3.16 0.00 0.70
N ASP A 77 3.64 -0.87 -0.18
CA ASP A 77 3.45 -0.72 -1.63
C ASP A 77 1.95 -0.77 -1.99
N THR A 78 1.19 -1.70 -1.40
CA THR A 78 -0.27 -1.79 -1.58
C THR A 78 -0.98 -0.56 -1.01
N SER A 79 -0.61 -0.10 0.18
CA SER A 79 -1.24 1.07 0.80
C SER A 79 -1.08 2.32 -0.06
N THR A 80 0.14 2.59 -0.51
CA THR A 80 0.46 3.71 -1.40
C THR A 80 -0.28 3.59 -2.73
N ALA A 81 -0.33 2.41 -3.35
CA ALA A 81 -1.10 2.19 -4.56
C ALA A 81 -2.60 2.49 -4.37
N LEU A 82 -3.19 2.00 -3.29
CA LEU A 82 -4.61 2.21 -2.97
C LEU A 82 -4.95 3.67 -2.69
N VAL A 83 -4.07 4.40 -2.00
CA VAL A 83 -4.29 5.81 -1.66
C VAL A 83 -4.07 6.71 -2.88
N ASP A 84 -3.01 6.49 -3.65
CA ASP A 84 -2.58 7.44 -4.69
C ASP A 84 -3.17 7.14 -6.07
N ARG A 85 -3.43 5.86 -6.39
CA ARG A 85 -3.80 5.44 -7.75
C ARG A 85 -5.12 4.68 -7.85
N LEU A 86 -5.51 3.98 -6.79
CA LEU A 86 -6.70 3.12 -6.78
C LEU A 86 -7.72 3.54 -5.69
N PRO A 87 -8.14 4.82 -5.63
CA PRO A 87 -9.03 5.30 -4.57
C PRO A 87 -10.40 4.61 -4.58
N ALA A 88 -10.88 4.16 -5.74
CA ALA A 88 -12.11 3.37 -5.85
C ALA A 88 -11.97 2.00 -5.17
N THR A 89 -10.82 1.33 -5.34
CA THR A 89 -10.52 0.07 -4.65
C THR A 89 -10.41 0.29 -3.15
N LEU A 90 -9.75 1.37 -2.71
CA LEU A 90 -9.68 1.74 -1.29
C LEU A 90 -11.08 1.99 -0.70
N ALA A 91 -11.98 2.64 -1.45
CA ALA A 91 -13.37 2.85 -1.03
C ALA A 91 -14.14 1.53 -0.91
N ALA A 92 -13.92 0.58 -1.82
CA ALA A 92 -14.53 -0.75 -1.74
C ALA A 92 -14.05 -1.53 -0.49
N VAL A 93 -12.75 -1.47 -0.16
CA VAL A 93 -12.20 -2.03 1.08
C VAL A 93 -12.82 -1.35 2.31
N ALA A 94 -12.93 -0.02 2.29
CA ALA A 94 -13.52 0.76 3.38
C ALA A 94 -15.02 0.48 3.56
N ALA A 95 -15.75 0.08 2.50
CA ALA A 95 -17.14 -0.36 2.62
C ALA A 95 -17.25 -1.79 3.18
N GLY A 96 -16.16 -2.58 3.14
CA GLY A 96 -16.17 -4.01 3.39
C GLY A 96 -16.70 -4.84 2.21
N ALA A 97 -16.79 -4.24 1.01
CA ALA A 97 -17.23 -4.92 -0.20
C ALA A 97 -16.16 -5.87 -0.76
N VAL A 98 -14.88 -5.63 -0.44
CA VAL A 98 -13.74 -6.49 -0.78
C VAL A 98 -12.76 -6.54 0.39
N SER A 99 -12.07 -7.67 0.54
CA SER A 99 -11.04 -7.84 1.58
C SER A 99 -9.73 -7.13 1.21
N TRP A 100 -8.82 -7.01 2.17
CA TRP A 100 -7.47 -6.49 1.94
C TRP A 100 -6.69 -7.33 0.92
N GLU A 101 -6.79 -8.65 1.01
CA GLU A 101 -6.12 -9.61 0.13
C GLU A 101 -6.58 -9.45 -1.32
N HIS A 102 -7.87 -9.20 -1.53
CA HIS A 102 -8.40 -8.91 -2.86
C HIS A 102 -7.81 -7.59 -3.40
N ALA A 103 -7.74 -6.56 -2.56
CA ALA A 103 -7.14 -5.28 -2.93
C ALA A 103 -5.63 -5.38 -3.20
N GLU A 104 -4.89 -6.23 -2.46
CA GLU A 104 -3.48 -6.54 -2.68
C GLU A 104 -3.27 -7.15 -4.09
N VAL A 105 -4.15 -8.07 -4.51
CA VAL A 105 -4.12 -8.64 -5.87
C VAL A 105 -4.42 -7.58 -6.93
N ILE A 106 -5.45 -6.74 -6.74
CA ILE A 106 -5.75 -5.64 -7.67
C ILE A 106 -4.56 -4.70 -7.80
N ALA A 107 -3.97 -4.26 -6.68
CA ALA A 107 -2.82 -3.35 -6.68
C ALA A 107 -1.62 -3.95 -7.42
N LYS A 108 -1.32 -5.22 -7.17
CA LYS A 108 -0.24 -5.96 -7.87
C LYS A 108 -0.41 -5.96 -9.39
N HIS A 109 -1.64 -6.06 -9.90
CA HIS A 109 -1.91 -6.10 -11.34
C HIS A 109 -2.15 -4.72 -11.97
N ALA A 110 -2.48 -3.71 -11.17
CA ALA A 110 -2.66 -2.34 -11.64
C ALA A 110 -1.36 -1.69 -12.12
N ASP A 111 -0.21 -2.11 -11.59
CA ASP A 111 1.11 -1.61 -12.01
C ASP A 111 1.45 -1.88 -13.49
N GLY A 112 0.73 -2.79 -14.16
CA GLY A 112 0.88 -3.05 -15.59
C GLY A 112 -0.12 -2.33 -16.49
N LEU A 113 -1.03 -1.51 -15.94
CA LEU A 113 -2.06 -0.81 -16.68
C LEU A 113 -1.67 0.66 -16.85
N ASP A 114 -0.82 0.96 -17.83
CA ASP A 114 -0.53 2.33 -18.22
C ASP A 114 -1.83 3.04 -18.63
N THR A 115 -2.20 4.08 -17.90
CA THR A 115 -3.34 4.96 -18.21
C THR A 115 -3.00 5.98 -19.30
N THR A 116 -2.13 5.61 -20.26
CA THR A 116 -1.90 6.47 -21.42
C THR A 116 -3.21 6.50 -22.23
N PRO A 117 -3.86 7.66 -22.40
CA PRO A 117 -5.04 7.73 -23.25
C PRO A 117 -4.58 7.43 -24.68
N VAL A 118 -4.85 6.23 -25.17
CA VAL A 118 -4.70 5.93 -26.60
C VAL A 118 -5.74 6.77 -27.31
N CYS A 119 -5.32 7.91 -27.86
CA CYS A 119 -6.16 8.77 -28.66
C CYS A 119 -6.48 8.04 -29.98
N ARG A 120 -7.56 7.24 -29.96
CA ARG A 120 -7.95 6.31 -31.01
C ARG A 120 -8.71 7.03 -32.14
N CYS A 121 -8.12 8.07 -32.73
CA CYS A 121 -8.78 8.84 -33.81
C CYS A 121 -7.94 9.14 -35.07
N LEU A 122 -6.71 8.65 -35.24
CA LEU A 122 -5.92 8.96 -36.45
C LEU A 122 -5.35 7.72 -37.14
N ARG A 123 -6.22 6.86 -37.69
CA ARG A 123 -5.91 6.05 -38.89
C ARG A 123 -7.15 5.88 -39.76
N ARG A 124 -7.54 6.97 -40.43
CA ARG A 124 -8.18 6.90 -41.74
C ARG A 124 -7.45 7.85 -42.67
N ARG A 125 -6.53 7.31 -43.44
CA ARG A 125 -6.34 7.52 -44.88
C ARG A 125 -5.32 6.51 -45.38
#